data_AF-A0A6B1HLZ8-F1
#
_entry.id   AF-A0A6B1HLZ8-F1
#
_cell.length_a   1.000
_cell.length_b   1.000
_cell.length_c   1.000
_cell.angle_alpha   90.00
_cell.angle_beta   90.00
_cell.angle_gamma   90.00
#
_symmetry.space_group_name_H-M   'P 1'
#
loop_
_entity.id
_entity.type
_entity.pdbx_description
1 polymer ?
#
loop_
_entity_poly.entity_id
_entity_poly.type
_entity_poly.pdbx_seq_one_letter_code
_entity_poly.pdbx_strand_id
1 'polypeptide(L)'
;MIEKNLPVAENAVTRLGEQLDQGRIRNAALIKSYASSVAERKPELKDLTRVLAKEGTRDGNLYQGLVTRVDDAKRQAGTSTSDQERRILLTELGRIVQAADFQEFNRALSDPLNVLADLSDGALPRFDALSASASARANNATVGPGSQLVGNPHYGRWETGSGGSFWVWYGQFALMRDLMGGPRIGYGGWAGGRDYSYYHDWGRDNYTSPSARREQARVETAARQKFSREGRTFRSAYASKRTGASRTITRQKSTRSTSTASSRGSSRGFGGYRGGK
;
A
#
# COMPACT_ATOMS: atom_id res chain seq x y z
N MET A 1 -7.85 25.31 -10.64
CA MET A 1 -7.00 24.09 -10.72
C MET A 1 -7.67 22.89 -10.06
N ILE A 2 -8.18 23.00 -8.83
CA ILE A 2 -8.91 21.91 -8.15
C ILE A 2 -10.15 21.47 -8.95
N GLU A 3 -10.95 22.42 -9.44
CA GLU A 3 -12.14 22.17 -10.28
C GLU A 3 -11.87 21.33 -11.53
N LYS A 4 -10.65 21.40 -12.09
CA LYS A 4 -10.25 20.58 -13.24
C LYS A 4 -9.76 19.19 -12.84
N ASN A 5 -9.16 19.04 -11.65
CA ASN A 5 -8.55 17.78 -11.21
C ASN A 5 -9.54 16.85 -10.49
N LEU A 6 -10.55 17.42 -9.84
CA LEU A 6 -11.54 16.65 -9.10
C LEU A 6 -12.37 15.73 -10.01
N PRO A 7 -12.94 16.19 -11.14
CA PRO A 7 -13.61 15.31 -12.10
C PRO A 7 -12.70 14.23 -12.70
N VAL A 8 -11.40 14.52 -12.85
CA VAL A 8 -10.42 13.54 -13.35
C VAL A 8 -10.24 12.40 -12.35
N ALA A 9 -10.12 12.71 -11.05
CA ALA A 9 -10.04 11.69 -10.01
C ALA A 9 -11.32 10.85 -9.91
N GLU A 10 -12.50 11.49 -9.98
CA GLU A 10 -13.79 10.80 -10.00
C GLU A 10 -13.92 9.81 -11.16
N ASN A 11 -13.60 10.27 -12.37
CA ASN A 11 -13.65 9.44 -13.57
C ASN A 11 -12.64 8.29 -13.50
N ALA A 12 -11.46 8.53 -12.94
CA ALA A 12 -10.45 7.48 -12.76
C ALA A 12 -10.96 6.35 -11.84
N VAL A 13 -11.55 6.70 -10.69
CA VAL A 13 -12.11 5.72 -9.74
C VAL A 13 -13.35 5.03 -10.30
N THR A 14 -14.21 5.76 -11.02
CA THR A 14 -15.39 5.17 -11.69
C THR A 14 -14.97 4.14 -12.72
N ARG A 15 -14.04 4.51 -13.61
CA ARG A 15 -13.49 3.61 -14.63
C ARG A 15 -12.82 2.40 -13.99
N LEU A 16 -12.05 2.57 -12.91
CA LEU A 16 -11.48 1.44 -12.19
C LEU A 16 -12.56 0.45 -11.72
N GLY A 17 -13.68 0.96 -11.20
CA GLY A 17 -14.84 0.15 -10.79
C GLY A 17 -15.40 -0.67 -11.95
N GLU A 18 -15.59 -0.05 -13.12
CA GLU A 18 -16.03 -0.76 -14.32
C GLU A 18 -15.03 -1.85 -14.75
N GLN A 19 -13.71 -1.60 -14.64
CA GLN A 19 -12.70 -2.61 -14.95
C GLN A 19 -12.75 -3.80 -13.98
N LEU A 20 -13.09 -3.57 -12.71
CA LEU A 20 -13.32 -4.62 -11.72
C LEU A 20 -14.55 -5.45 -12.09
N ASP A 21 -15.66 -4.79 -12.42
CA ASP A 21 -16.92 -5.45 -12.79
C ASP A 21 -16.77 -6.30 -14.06
N GLN A 22 -15.97 -5.81 -15.02
CA GLN A 22 -15.66 -6.51 -16.26
C GLN A 22 -14.58 -7.59 -16.12
N GLY A 23 -14.03 -7.80 -14.91
CA GLY A 23 -13.00 -8.82 -14.66
C GLY A 23 -11.66 -8.54 -15.36
N ARG A 24 -11.40 -7.30 -15.77
CA ARG A 24 -10.19 -6.93 -16.53
C ARG A 24 -8.95 -6.86 -15.64
N ILE A 25 -9.12 -6.68 -14.33
CA ILE A 25 -8.01 -6.65 -13.37
C ILE A 25 -7.61 -8.07 -13.01
N ARG A 26 -6.48 -8.53 -13.57
CA ARG A 26 -5.99 -9.91 -13.40
C ARG A 26 -5.94 -10.35 -11.94
N ASN A 27 -5.32 -9.56 -11.07
CA ASN A 27 -5.17 -9.93 -9.66
C ASN A 27 -6.51 -9.95 -8.92
N ALA A 28 -7.50 -9.16 -9.36
CA ALA A 28 -8.85 -9.22 -8.82
C ALA A 28 -9.55 -10.55 -9.16
N ALA A 29 -9.39 -11.03 -10.40
CA ALA A 29 -9.90 -12.34 -10.81
C ALA A 29 -9.18 -13.49 -10.07
N LEU A 30 -7.84 -13.39 -9.92
CA LEU A 30 -7.05 -14.38 -9.18
C LEU A 30 -7.43 -14.45 -7.70
N ILE A 31 -7.71 -13.32 -7.05
CA ILE A 31 -8.17 -13.30 -5.66
C ILE A 31 -9.41 -14.19 -5.46
N LYS A 32 -10.39 -14.12 -6.36
CA LYS A 32 -11.60 -14.95 -6.30
C LYS A 32 -11.28 -16.44 -6.44
N SER A 33 -10.43 -16.79 -7.40
CA SER A 33 -10.00 -18.18 -7.64
C SER A 33 -9.18 -18.73 -6.46
N TYR A 34 -8.24 -17.95 -5.94
CA TYR A 34 -7.39 -18.34 -4.81
C TYR A 34 -8.22 -18.50 -3.54
N ALA A 35 -9.14 -17.57 -3.26
CA ALA A 35 -10.05 -17.67 -2.13
C ALA A 35 -10.89 -18.95 -2.19
N SER A 36 -11.41 -19.30 -3.37
CA SER A 36 -12.18 -20.53 -3.57
C SER A 36 -11.31 -21.77 -3.32
N SER A 37 -10.12 -21.83 -3.91
CA SER A 37 -9.21 -22.98 -3.69
C SER A 37 -8.76 -23.12 -2.24
N VAL A 38 -8.53 -22.01 -1.52
CA VAL A 38 -8.18 -22.07 -0.09
C VAL A 38 -9.38 -22.52 0.73
N ALA A 39 -10.58 -22.00 0.46
CA ALA A 39 -11.80 -22.39 1.17
C ALA A 39 -12.14 -23.89 1.00
N GLU A 40 -11.87 -24.47 -0.16
CA GLU A 40 -12.06 -25.90 -0.43
C GLU A 40 -11.06 -26.77 0.34
N ARG A 41 -9.79 -26.35 0.38
CA ARG A 41 -8.70 -27.10 1.05
C ARG A 41 -8.69 -26.92 2.56
N LYS A 42 -9.13 -25.75 3.03
CA LYS A 42 -9.14 -25.31 4.42
C LYS A 42 -10.51 -24.73 4.78
N PRO A 43 -11.53 -25.58 4.97
CA PRO A 43 -12.89 -25.14 5.27
C PRO A 43 -12.99 -24.25 6.51
N GLU A 44 -12.09 -24.40 7.47
CA GLU A 44 -11.98 -23.55 8.66
C GLU A 44 -11.64 -22.09 8.33
N LEU A 45 -11.07 -21.80 7.15
CA LEU A 45 -10.77 -20.46 6.68
C LEU A 45 -11.85 -19.89 5.73
N LYS A 46 -12.99 -20.57 5.56
CA LYS A 46 -14.03 -20.20 4.58
C LYS A 46 -14.54 -18.77 4.76
N ASP A 47 -14.73 -18.32 6.01
CA ASP A 47 -15.21 -16.97 6.27
C ASP A 47 -14.15 -15.91 5.95
N LEU A 48 -12.90 -16.16 6.35
CA LEU A 48 -11.79 -15.26 6.05
C LEU A 48 -11.52 -15.16 4.54
N THR A 49 -11.51 -16.29 3.84
CA THR A 49 -11.31 -16.34 2.38
C THR A 49 -12.46 -15.64 1.64
N ARG A 50 -13.71 -15.75 2.11
CA ARG A 50 -14.84 -14.98 1.57
C ARG A 50 -14.62 -13.47 1.74
N VAL A 51 -14.09 -13.04 2.88
CA VAL A 51 -13.75 -11.63 3.13
C VAL A 51 -12.65 -11.16 2.19
N LEU A 52 -11.56 -11.92 2.05
CA LEU A 52 -10.46 -11.60 1.13
C LEU A 52 -10.90 -11.62 -0.33
N ALA A 53 -11.86 -12.49 -0.72
CA ALA A 53 -12.40 -12.55 -2.07
C ALA A 53 -13.02 -11.21 -2.52
N LYS A 54 -13.57 -10.44 -1.58
CA LYS A 54 -14.16 -9.12 -1.86
C LYS A 54 -13.12 -8.10 -2.34
N GLU A 55 -11.84 -8.25 -1.97
CA GLU A 55 -10.78 -7.35 -2.46
C GLU A 55 -10.66 -7.37 -4.00
N GLY A 56 -11.10 -8.45 -4.65
CA GLY A 56 -11.20 -8.55 -6.10
C GLY A 56 -12.48 -7.95 -6.69
N THR A 57 -13.22 -7.12 -5.96
CA THR A 57 -14.50 -6.52 -6.37
C THR A 57 -14.59 -5.05 -5.97
N ARG A 58 -15.68 -4.38 -6.35
CA ARG A 58 -15.99 -3.04 -5.87
C ARG A 58 -16.28 -2.97 -4.38
N ASP A 59 -16.57 -4.10 -3.72
CA ASP A 59 -16.75 -4.14 -2.27
C ASP A 59 -15.41 -4.27 -1.50
N GLY A 60 -14.28 -4.32 -2.22
CA GLY A 60 -12.95 -4.41 -1.63
C GLY A 60 -12.53 -3.12 -0.94
N ASN A 61 -11.80 -3.24 0.17
CA ASN A 61 -11.42 -2.10 0.99
C ASN A 61 -10.50 -1.12 0.26
N LEU A 62 -9.66 -1.60 -0.67
CA LEU A 62 -8.82 -0.74 -1.50
C LEU A 62 -9.66 0.15 -2.45
N TYR A 63 -10.67 -0.42 -3.12
CA TYR A 63 -11.55 0.33 -4.01
C TYR A 63 -12.43 1.30 -3.22
N GLN A 64 -13.08 0.83 -2.16
CA GLN A 64 -13.94 1.65 -1.30
C GLN A 64 -13.15 2.78 -0.63
N GLY A 65 -11.88 2.54 -0.32
CA GLY A 65 -10.97 3.57 0.16
C GLY A 65 -10.72 4.69 -0.86
N LEU A 66 -10.61 4.37 -2.15
CA LEU A 66 -10.50 5.38 -3.21
C LEU A 66 -11.80 6.18 -3.38
N VAL A 67 -12.95 5.51 -3.34
CA VAL A 67 -14.27 6.18 -3.38
C VAL A 67 -14.38 7.17 -2.22
N THR A 68 -14.11 6.72 -0.99
CA THR A 68 -14.17 7.57 0.21
C THR A 68 -13.23 8.77 0.10
N ARG A 69 -12.01 8.57 -0.41
CA ARG A 69 -11.02 9.65 -0.58
C ARG A 69 -11.42 10.67 -1.63
N VAL A 70 -12.10 10.25 -2.70
CA VAL A 70 -12.70 11.18 -3.67
C VAL A 70 -13.78 12.00 -2.98
N ASP A 71 -14.66 11.38 -2.20
CA ASP A 71 -15.73 12.11 -1.50
C ASP A 71 -15.19 13.08 -0.43
N ASP A 72 -14.13 12.68 0.29
CA ASP A 72 -13.40 13.58 1.18
C ASP A 72 -12.81 14.78 0.41
N ALA A 73 -12.21 14.53 -0.75
CA ALA A 73 -11.64 15.57 -1.60
C ALA A 73 -12.72 16.53 -2.13
N LYS A 74 -13.91 16.02 -2.51
CA LYS A 74 -15.07 16.83 -2.89
C LYS A 74 -15.49 17.79 -1.77
N ARG A 75 -15.66 17.26 -0.55
CA ARG A 75 -16.00 18.07 0.63
C ARG A 75 -14.96 19.13 0.91
N GLN A 76 -13.68 18.75 0.89
CA GLN A 76 -12.56 19.68 1.14
C GLN A 76 -12.45 20.76 0.06
N ALA A 77 -12.78 20.47 -1.20
CA ALA A 77 -12.75 21.47 -2.27
C ALA A 77 -13.69 22.65 -1.99
N GLY A 78 -14.84 22.40 -1.35
CA GLY A 78 -15.80 23.44 -0.98
C GLY A 78 -15.43 24.26 0.26
N THR A 79 -14.51 23.76 1.10
CA THR A 79 -14.16 24.39 2.39
C THR A 79 -12.72 24.88 2.48
N SER A 80 -11.86 24.55 1.52
CA SER A 80 -10.43 24.91 1.56
C SER A 80 -10.23 26.41 1.33
N THR A 81 -9.72 27.11 2.35
CA THR A 81 -9.56 28.58 2.30
C THR A 81 -8.11 28.99 2.08
N SER A 82 -7.14 28.20 2.57
CA SER A 82 -5.72 28.49 2.48
C SER A 82 -5.02 27.84 1.28
N ASP A 83 -3.93 28.45 0.82
CA ASP A 83 -3.13 27.88 -0.27
C ASP A 83 -2.45 26.56 0.11
N GLN A 84 -2.16 26.36 1.39
CA GLN A 84 -1.61 25.10 1.89
C GLN A 84 -2.62 23.96 1.78
N GLU A 85 -3.88 24.19 2.18
CA GLU A 85 -4.96 23.21 2.02
C GLU A 85 -5.19 22.89 0.55
N ARG A 86 -5.21 23.91 -0.33
CA ARG A 86 -5.35 23.72 -1.78
C ARG A 86 -4.22 22.85 -2.36
N ARG A 87 -2.96 23.06 -1.93
CA ARG A 87 -1.82 22.23 -2.38
C ARG A 87 -1.91 20.78 -1.89
N ILE A 88 -2.33 20.57 -0.63
CA ILE A 88 -2.54 19.24 -0.07
C ILE A 88 -3.62 18.51 -0.85
N LEU A 89 -4.74 19.19 -1.15
CA LEU A 89 -5.85 18.63 -1.92
C LEU A 89 -5.43 18.27 -3.35
N LEU A 90 -4.68 19.14 -4.05
CA LEU A 90 -4.16 18.83 -5.38
C LEU A 90 -3.22 17.61 -5.38
N THR A 91 -2.37 17.49 -4.35
CA THR A 91 -1.49 16.33 -4.18
C THR A 91 -2.32 15.06 -3.97
N GLU A 92 -3.39 15.15 -3.18
CA GLU A 92 -4.27 14.02 -2.91
C GLU A 92 -5.04 13.56 -4.15
N LEU A 93 -5.59 14.49 -4.94
CA LEU A 93 -6.23 14.18 -6.22
C LEU A 93 -5.27 13.46 -7.17
N GLY A 94 -4.02 13.92 -7.27
CA GLY A 94 -2.99 13.24 -8.07
C GLY A 94 -2.70 11.81 -7.58
N ARG A 95 -2.66 11.59 -6.26
CA ARG A 95 -2.46 10.25 -5.66
C ARG A 95 -3.65 9.33 -5.91
N ILE A 96 -4.88 9.85 -5.84
CA ILE A 96 -6.08 9.07 -6.17
C ILE A 96 -6.03 8.62 -7.64
N VAL A 97 -5.72 9.52 -8.57
CA VAL A 97 -5.59 9.18 -10.00
C VAL A 97 -4.53 8.10 -10.22
N GLN A 98 -3.36 8.23 -9.58
CA GLN A 98 -2.30 7.22 -9.68
C GLN A 98 -2.73 5.88 -9.08
N ALA A 99 -3.40 5.89 -7.93
CA ALA A 99 -3.90 4.67 -7.28
C ALA A 99 -5.01 3.98 -8.08
N ALA A 100 -5.78 4.75 -8.85
CA ALA A 100 -6.83 4.26 -9.72
C ALA A 100 -6.32 3.75 -11.09
N ASP A 101 -5.04 3.97 -11.42
CA ASP A 101 -4.43 3.39 -12.61
C ASP A 101 -4.53 1.87 -12.57
N PHE A 102 -4.90 1.29 -13.71
CA PHE A 102 -5.13 -0.15 -13.83
C PHE A 102 -3.94 -0.99 -13.36
N GLN A 103 -2.72 -0.62 -13.78
CA GLN A 103 -1.52 -1.38 -13.43
C GLN A 103 -1.17 -1.20 -11.94
N GLU A 104 -1.33 0.01 -11.43
CA GLU A 104 -1.08 0.32 -10.02
C GLU A 104 -2.04 -0.43 -9.10
N PHE A 105 -3.34 -0.41 -9.40
CA PHE A 105 -4.35 -1.13 -8.63
C PHE A 105 -4.15 -2.64 -8.71
N ASN A 106 -3.81 -3.18 -9.89
CA ASN A 106 -3.47 -4.60 -10.02
C ASN A 106 -2.30 -4.98 -9.09
N ARG A 107 -1.25 -4.15 -8.99
CA ARG A 107 -0.14 -4.39 -8.06
C ARG A 107 -0.57 -4.26 -6.59
N ALA A 108 -1.41 -3.29 -6.24
CA ALA A 108 -1.92 -3.15 -4.88
C ALA A 108 -2.68 -4.39 -4.39
N LEU A 109 -3.40 -5.06 -5.31
CA LEU A 109 -4.07 -6.33 -5.03
C LEU A 109 -3.11 -7.52 -4.83
N SER A 110 -1.79 -7.37 -5.07
CA SER A 110 -0.85 -8.46 -4.80
C SER A 110 -0.80 -8.82 -3.31
N ASP A 111 -1.03 -7.87 -2.41
CA ASP A 111 -0.98 -8.12 -0.96
C ASP A 111 -2.09 -9.09 -0.52
N PRO A 112 -3.39 -8.81 -0.71
CA PRO A 112 -4.44 -9.78 -0.37
C PRO A 112 -4.33 -11.09 -1.18
N LEU A 113 -3.87 -11.04 -2.43
CA LEU A 113 -3.62 -12.25 -3.23
C LEU A 113 -2.52 -13.12 -2.61
N ASN A 114 -1.42 -12.52 -2.16
CA ASN A 114 -0.30 -13.23 -1.55
C ASN A 114 -0.64 -13.75 -0.15
N VAL A 115 -1.56 -13.10 0.58
CA VAL A 115 -2.13 -13.67 1.81
C VAL A 115 -2.86 -14.97 1.49
N LEU A 116 -3.72 -14.99 0.47
CA LEU A 116 -4.40 -16.22 0.04
C LEU A 116 -3.41 -17.29 -0.42
N ALA A 117 -2.35 -16.90 -1.14
CA ALA A 117 -1.29 -17.82 -1.54
C ALA A 117 -0.60 -18.44 -0.32
N ASP A 118 -0.26 -17.65 0.69
CA ASP A 118 0.37 -18.14 1.92
C ASP A 118 -0.56 -19.02 2.74
N LEU A 119 -1.85 -18.70 2.79
CA LEU A 119 -2.86 -19.52 3.46
C LEU A 119 -3.05 -20.89 2.81
N SER A 120 -2.61 -21.06 1.56
CA SER A 120 -2.69 -22.34 0.83
C SER A 120 -1.58 -23.33 1.19
N ASP A 121 -0.66 -22.98 2.10
CA ASP A 121 0.53 -23.76 2.48
C ASP A 121 1.39 -24.18 1.28
N GLY A 122 1.53 -23.29 0.30
CA GLY A 122 2.36 -23.51 -0.89
C GLY A 122 1.65 -24.18 -2.07
N ALA A 123 0.35 -24.50 -1.96
CA ALA A 123 -0.43 -25.01 -3.09
C ALA A 123 -0.66 -23.95 -4.18
N LEU A 124 -0.61 -22.67 -3.84
CA LEU A 124 -0.78 -21.54 -4.75
C LEU A 124 0.48 -20.67 -4.75
N PRO A 125 0.98 -20.24 -5.93
CA PRO A 125 2.15 -19.39 -6.01
C PRO A 125 1.81 -17.95 -5.60
N ARG A 126 2.76 -17.30 -4.91
CA ARG A 126 2.74 -15.83 -4.74
C ARG A 126 2.88 -15.14 -6.11
N PHE A 127 2.23 -13.99 -6.24
CA PHE A 127 2.26 -13.15 -7.42
C PHE A 127 3.07 -11.88 -7.18
N ASP A 128 3.88 -11.50 -8.18
CA ASP A 128 4.74 -10.31 -8.15
C ASP A 128 5.68 -10.21 -6.94
N ALA A 129 5.86 -11.33 -6.24
CA ALA A 129 6.71 -11.47 -5.08
C ALA A 129 7.54 -12.76 -5.15
N LEU A 130 8.66 -12.79 -4.42
CA LEU A 130 9.38 -14.02 -4.13
C LEU A 130 8.45 -15.02 -3.40
N SER A 131 8.73 -16.31 -3.52
CA SER A 131 8.07 -17.35 -2.72
C SER A 131 8.13 -17.03 -1.23
N ALA A 132 7.14 -17.46 -0.44
CA ALA A 132 7.06 -17.16 0.98
C ALA A 132 8.35 -17.46 1.76
N SER A 133 8.92 -18.65 1.57
CA SER A 133 10.16 -19.07 2.24
C SER A 133 11.38 -18.23 1.84
N ALA A 134 11.52 -17.90 0.54
CA ALA A 134 12.62 -17.07 0.06
C ALA A 134 12.52 -15.62 0.56
N SER A 135 11.31 -15.05 0.55
CA SER A 135 11.04 -13.69 1.05
C SER A 135 11.29 -13.60 2.55
N ALA A 136 10.76 -14.56 3.32
CA ALA A 136 10.96 -14.63 4.76
C ALA A 136 12.45 -14.74 5.13
N ARG A 137 13.23 -15.60 4.43
CA ARG A 137 14.67 -15.71 4.63
C ARG A 137 15.41 -14.41 4.30
N ALA A 138 15.04 -13.75 3.19
CA ALA A 138 15.69 -12.50 2.78
C ALA A 138 15.41 -11.34 3.74
N ASN A 139 14.25 -11.33 4.39
CA ASN A 139 13.82 -10.25 5.28
C ASN A 139 13.98 -10.55 6.77
N ASN A 140 14.41 -11.76 7.13
CA ASN A 140 14.31 -12.30 8.49
C ASN A 140 12.90 -12.13 9.04
N ALA A 141 11.88 -12.47 8.22
CA ALA A 141 10.50 -12.26 8.59
C ALA A 141 10.07 -13.26 9.66
N THR A 142 9.42 -12.77 10.71
CA THR A 142 8.99 -13.56 11.88
C THR A 142 7.49 -13.54 12.08
N VAL A 143 6.75 -12.88 11.18
CA VAL A 143 5.30 -12.72 11.25
C VAL A 143 4.64 -13.57 10.15
N GLY A 144 3.61 -14.32 10.53
CA GLY A 144 2.95 -15.30 9.66
C GLY A 144 2.11 -14.72 8.51
N PRO A 145 1.34 -15.58 7.82
CA PRO A 145 0.40 -15.16 6.77
C PRO A 145 -0.52 -14.03 7.24
N GLY A 146 -0.76 -13.04 6.38
CA GLY A 146 -1.57 -11.88 6.72
C GLY A 146 -0.78 -10.66 7.21
N SER A 147 0.49 -10.84 7.57
CA SER A 147 1.38 -9.76 7.98
C SER A 147 1.57 -8.66 6.92
N GLN A 148 1.29 -8.98 5.65
CA GLN A 148 1.32 -8.04 4.53
C GLN A 148 0.23 -6.97 4.60
N LEU A 149 -0.89 -7.23 5.31
CA LEU A 149 -2.00 -6.28 5.45
C LEU A 149 -1.90 -5.42 6.72
N VAL A 150 -1.07 -5.81 7.67
CA VAL A 150 -0.88 -5.08 8.94
C VAL A 150 -0.27 -3.70 8.64
N GLY A 151 -0.78 -2.64 9.25
CA GLY A 151 -0.28 -1.28 9.02
C GLY A 151 -0.83 -0.61 7.76
N ASN A 152 -1.59 -1.32 6.93
CA ASN A 152 -2.36 -0.74 5.84
C ASN A 152 -3.74 -0.28 6.36
N PRO A 153 -4.06 1.03 6.31
CA PRO A 153 -5.24 1.62 6.93
C PRO A 153 -6.55 1.14 6.32
N HIS A 154 -6.52 0.43 5.18
CA HIS A 154 -7.69 -0.21 4.61
C HIS A 154 -8.14 -1.44 5.40
N TYR A 155 -7.27 -2.09 6.17
CA TYR A 155 -7.58 -3.34 6.86
C TYR A 155 -7.65 -3.20 8.38
N GLY A 156 -7.22 -2.06 8.93
CA GLY A 156 -7.18 -1.84 10.36
C GLY A 156 -6.53 -0.51 10.73
N ARG A 157 -6.20 -0.37 12.02
CA ARG A 157 -5.48 0.78 12.55
C ARG A 157 -4.53 0.37 13.67
N TRP A 158 -3.57 1.23 13.93
CA TRP A 158 -2.75 1.17 15.13
C TRP A 158 -3.51 1.81 16.29
N GLU A 159 -3.65 1.09 17.38
CA GLU A 159 -4.12 1.61 18.66
C GLU A 159 -2.91 1.79 19.59
N THR A 160 -2.86 2.90 20.32
CA THR A 160 -1.76 3.20 21.24
C THR A 160 -2.23 3.06 22.68
N GLY A 161 -1.59 2.17 23.44
CA GLY A 161 -1.83 2.02 24.89
C GLY A 161 -0.53 2.15 25.70
N SER A 162 -0.63 1.93 27.01
CA SER A 162 0.50 1.99 27.95
C SER A 162 1.65 1.05 27.56
N GLY A 163 1.33 -0.09 26.95
CA GLY A 163 2.30 -1.07 26.44
C GLY A 163 2.91 -0.75 25.07
N GLY A 164 2.56 0.38 24.44
CA GLY A 164 2.92 0.75 23.06
C GLY A 164 1.80 0.53 22.06
N SER A 165 2.12 0.69 20.77
CA SER A 165 1.13 0.58 19.69
C SER A 165 0.94 -0.85 19.20
N PHE A 166 -0.31 -1.24 18.96
CA PHE A 166 -0.68 -2.56 18.44
C PHE A 166 -1.73 -2.47 17.34
N TRP A 167 -1.74 -3.45 16.45
CA TRP A 167 -2.66 -3.49 15.31
C TRP A 167 -4.04 -3.99 15.71
N VAL A 168 -5.07 -3.33 15.18
CA VAL A 168 -6.47 -3.71 15.31
C VAL A 168 -7.09 -3.81 13.92
N TRP A 169 -7.60 -4.99 13.60
CA TRP A 169 -8.32 -5.25 12.34
C TRP A 169 -9.71 -4.62 12.34
N TYR A 170 -10.18 -4.19 11.18
CA TYR A 170 -11.54 -3.69 11.01
C TYR A 170 -12.55 -4.81 10.75
N GLY A 171 -13.69 -4.76 11.44
CA GLY A 171 -14.92 -5.50 11.12
C GLY A 171 -14.68 -6.93 10.62
N GLN A 172 -14.94 -7.15 9.33
CA GLN A 172 -14.84 -8.45 8.67
C GLN A 172 -13.43 -9.09 8.68
N PHE A 173 -12.36 -8.31 8.88
CA PHE A 173 -10.99 -8.81 9.02
C PHE A 173 -10.64 -9.21 10.47
N ALA A 174 -11.57 -9.13 11.42
CA ALA A 174 -11.31 -9.53 12.81
C ALA A 174 -10.78 -10.97 12.94
N LEU A 175 -11.19 -11.87 12.03
CA LEU A 175 -10.72 -13.26 11.96
C LEU A 175 -9.20 -13.38 11.71
N MET A 176 -8.57 -12.36 11.13
CA MET A 176 -7.11 -12.32 10.95
C MET A 176 -6.36 -12.29 12.29
N ARG A 177 -6.99 -11.81 13.37
CA ARG A 177 -6.39 -11.82 14.71
C ARG A 177 -6.08 -13.26 15.16
N ASP A 178 -7.04 -14.15 14.97
CA ASP A 178 -6.95 -15.52 15.48
C ASP A 178 -5.98 -16.33 14.60
N LEU A 179 -5.99 -16.09 13.28
CA LEU A 179 -5.01 -16.65 12.35
C LEU A 179 -3.56 -16.26 12.71
N MET A 180 -3.33 -15.02 13.12
CA MET A 180 -2.00 -14.51 13.43
C MET A 180 -1.52 -14.89 14.85
N GLY A 181 -2.15 -15.89 15.46
CA GLY A 181 -1.68 -16.55 16.67
C GLY A 181 -2.24 -15.99 17.97
N GLY A 182 -3.13 -14.98 17.95
CA GLY A 182 -3.87 -14.51 19.13
C GLY A 182 -3.32 -13.23 19.80
N PRO A 183 -2.02 -13.09 20.14
CA PRO A 183 -1.49 -11.85 20.70
C PRO A 183 -1.64 -10.65 19.77
N ARG A 184 -1.81 -9.49 20.38
CA ARG A 184 -1.84 -8.21 19.67
C ARG A 184 -0.54 -8.01 18.90
N ILE A 185 -0.62 -7.76 17.61
CA ILE A 185 0.55 -7.51 16.76
C ILE A 185 1.11 -6.14 17.14
N GLY A 186 2.20 -6.12 17.91
CA GLY A 186 2.87 -4.89 18.33
C GLY A 186 3.64 -4.24 17.20
N TYR A 187 3.59 -2.90 17.11
CA TYR A 187 4.24 -2.13 16.05
C TYR A 187 5.72 -2.47 15.92
N GLY A 188 6.47 -2.48 17.04
CA GLY A 188 7.91 -2.70 17.01
C GLY A 188 8.33 -4.09 16.53
N GLY A 189 7.61 -5.13 16.97
CA GLY A 189 7.88 -6.51 16.54
C GLY A 189 7.56 -6.72 15.07
N TRP A 190 6.39 -6.24 14.64
CA TRP A 190 5.99 -6.31 13.24
C TRP A 190 6.88 -5.46 12.34
N ALA A 191 7.16 -4.19 12.67
CA ALA A 191 8.01 -3.33 11.85
C ALA A 191 9.42 -3.92 11.67
N GLY A 192 9.96 -4.54 12.71
CA GLY A 192 11.25 -5.24 12.68
C GLY A 192 11.25 -6.51 11.82
N GLY A 193 10.21 -7.34 11.95
CA GLY A 193 10.12 -8.68 11.36
C GLY A 193 9.10 -8.85 10.23
N ARG A 194 8.58 -7.77 9.63
CA ARG A 194 7.64 -7.88 8.51
C ARG A 194 8.32 -8.38 7.24
N ASP A 195 7.55 -9.11 6.43
CA ASP A 195 7.93 -9.49 5.08
C ASP A 195 7.62 -8.36 4.07
N TYR A 196 7.91 -8.62 2.79
CA TYR A 196 7.53 -7.76 1.67
C TYR A 196 6.01 -7.62 1.54
N SER A 197 5.57 -6.40 1.24
CA SER A 197 4.22 -6.07 0.78
C SER A 197 4.30 -4.95 -0.24
N TYR A 198 3.45 -4.97 -1.25
CA TYR A 198 3.34 -3.86 -2.17
C TYR A 198 3.03 -2.55 -1.45
N TYR A 199 2.05 -2.56 -0.55
CA TYR A 199 1.62 -1.35 0.15
C TYR A 199 2.77 -0.68 0.91
N HIS A 200 3.50 -1.39 1.79
CA HIS A 200 4.56 -0.75 2.58
C HIS A 200 5.76 -0.32 1.74
N ASP A 201 6.12 -1.13 0.75
CA ASP A 201 7.39 -0.98 0.04
C ASP A 201 7.27 -0.06 -1.20
N TRP A 202 6.06 0.09 -1.75
CA TRP A 202 5.84 0.84 -3.00
C TRP A 202 4.55 1.65 -3.08
N GLY A 203 3.44 1.18 -2.50
CA GLY A 203 2.09 1.70 -2.73
C GLY A 203 1.60 2.71 -1.69
N ARG A 204 2.26 2.84 -0.54
CA ARG A 204 1.77 3.61 0.62
C ARG A 204 1.35 5.03 0.26
N ASP A 205 2.12 5.71 -0.58
CA ASP A 205 1.79 7.10 -0.91
C ASP A 205 0.49 7.25 -1.70
N ASN A 206 0.16 6.24 -2.51
CA ASN A 206 -1.01 6.23 -3.36
C ASN A 206 -2.25 5.76 -2.60
N TYR A 207 -2.11 4.83 -1.65
CA TYR A 207 -3.24 4.22 -0.93
C TYR A 207 -3.48 4.78 0.48
N THR A 208 -2.66 5.71 0.97
CA THR A 208 -2.87 6.30 2.31
C THR A 208 -3.42 7.71 2.21
N SER A 209 -4.63 7.90 2.76
CA SER A 209 -5.27 9.22 2.85
C SER A 209 -4.44 10.21 3.70
N PRO A 210 -4.64 11.52 3.55
CA PRO A 210 -3.89 12.51 4.32
C PRO A 210 -4.06 12.36 5.84
N SER A 211 -5.26 12.03 6.30
CA SER A 211 -5.55 11.78 7.73
C SER A 211 -4.86 10.51 8.23
N ALA A 212 -4.95 9.39 7.50
CA ALA A 212 -4.29 8.15 7.86
C ALA A 212 -2.75 8.28 7.87
N ARG A 213 -2.18 9.09 6.96
CA ARG A 213 -0.74 9.36 6.92
C ARG A 213 -0.27 10.08 8.19
N ARG A 214 -1.05 11.06 8.67
CA ARG A 214 -0.77 11.76 9.93
C ARG A 214 -0.81 10.79 11.11
N GLU A 215 -1.78 9.89 11.14
CA GLU A 215 -1.90 8.92 12.22
C GLU A 215 -0.72 7.93 12.25
N GLN A 216 -0.33 7.40 11.09
CA GLN A 216 0.86 6.56 10.99
C GLN A 216 2.14 7.29 11.45
N ALA A 217 2.30 8.57 11.09
CA ALA A 217 3.45 9.36 11.54
C ALA A 217 3.47 9.54 13.08
N ARG A 218 2.31 9.70 13.71
CA ARG A 218 2.20 9.75 15.18
C ARG A 218 2.62 8.43 15.82
N VAL A 219 2.13 7.31 15.30
CA VAL A 219 2.50 5.97 15.77
C VAL A 219 4.01 5.73 15.65
N GLU A 220 4.61 6.09 14.52
CA GLU A 220 6.06 6.00 14.33
C GLU A 220 6.84 6.86 15.30
N THR A 221 6.37 8.09 15.53
CA THR A 221 7.02 9.04 16.46
C THR A 221 6.98 8.50 17.89
N ALA A 222 5.82 8.03 18.34
CA ALA A 222 5.66 7.43 19.66
C ALA A 222 6.52 6.17 19.82
N ALA A 223 6.51 5.29 18.81
CA ALA A 223 7.33 4.08 18.82
C ALA A 223 8.84 4.41 18.85
N ARG A 224 9.28 5.40 18.08
CA ARG A 224 10.67 5.87 18.08
C ARG A 224 11.09 6.40 19.46
N GLN A 225 10.25 7.23 20.09
CA GLN A 225 10.50 7.74 21.44
C GLN A 225 10.59 6.61 22.47
N LYS A 226 9.66 5.65 22.42
CA LYS A 226 9.66 4.49 23.32
C LYS A 226 10.94 3.66 23.18
N PHE A 227 11.31 3.30 21.95
CA PHE A 227 12.53 2.53 21.68
C PHE A 227 13.78 3.26 22.18
N SER A 228 13.84 4.59 21.98
CA SER A 228 14.94 5.41 22.51
C SER A 228 15.03 5.37 24.03
N ARG A 229 13.89 5.40 24.75
CA ARG A 229 13.86 5.28 26.22
C ARG A 229 14.27 3.90 26.72
N GLU A 230 13.99 2.86 25.94
CA GLU A 230 14.37 1.47 26.23
C GLU A 230 15.81 1.12 25.80
N GLY A 231 16.57 2.07 25.24
CA GLY A 231 17.91 1.80 24.71
C GLY A 231 17.93 0.90 23.47
N ARG A 232 16.81 0.76 22.77
CA ARG A 232 16.64 -0.12 21.60
C ARG A 232 16.69 0.67 20.29
N THR A 233 17.21 0.04 19.24
CA THR A 233 17.20 0.63 17.90
C THR A 233 15.80 0.59 17.28
N PHE A 234 15.26 1.76 16.94
CA PHE A 234 14.00 1.87 16.21
C PHE A 234 14.18 1.49 14.74
N ARG A 235 13.34 0.58 14.24
CA ARG A 235 13.23 0.27 12.80
C ARG A 235 11.86 0.71 12.32
N SER A 236 11.82 1.71 11.46
CA SER A 236 10.56 2.16 10.83
C SER A 236 10.08 1.10 9.85
N ALA A 237 8.76 0.85 9.85
CA ALA A 237 8.14 -0.05 8.89
C ALA A 237 8.18 0.49 7.46
N TYR A 238 8.32 1.82 7.29
CA TYR A 238 8.21 2.52 6.01
C TYR A 238 9.55 3.11 5.52
N ALA A 239 10.60 3.11 6.34
CA ALA A 239 11.88 3.72 5.97
C ALA A 239 12.72 2.87 5.01
N SER A 240 12.57 1.54 5.04
CA SER A 240 13.31 0.63 4.17
C SER A 240 12.38 -0.31 3.42
N LYS A 241 12.72 -0.54 2.15
CA LYS A 241 12.04 -1.51 1.30
C LYS A 241 12.55 -2.91 1.63
N ARG A 242 11.62 -3.86 1.73
CA ARG A 242 11.92 -5.27 1.91
C ARG A 242 12.25 -5.94 0.57
N THR A 243 13.10 -6.94 0.64
CA THR A 243 13.46 -7.79 -0.49
C THR A 243 12.31 -8.74 -0.75
N GLY A 244 11.63 -8.60 -1.87
CA GLY A 244 10.51 -9.49 -2.15
C GLY A 244 9.79 -9.19 -3.45
N ALA A 245 9.85 -7.96 -3.96
CA ALA A 245 9.33 -7.64 -5.28
C ALA A 245 9.95 -8.55 -6.37
N SER A 246 9.11 -9.10 -7.24
CA SER A 246 9.56 -9.81 -8.44
C SER A 246 10.43 -8.90 -9.31
N ARG A 247 11.34 -9.50 -10.10
CA ARG A 247 12.17 -8.78 -11.08
C ARG A 247 11.33 -7.91 -12.03
N THR A 248 10.09 -8.30 -12.30
CA THR A 248 9.13 -7.55 -13.13
C THR A 248 8.75 -6.20 -12.51
N ILE A 249 8.43 -6.15 -11.22
CA ILE A 249 8.12 -4.90 -10.50
C ILE A 249 9.35 -3.99 -10.45
N THR A 250 10.53 -4.57 -10.16
CA THR A 250 11.78 -3.80 -10.04
C THR A 250 12.19 -3.14 -11.37
N ARG A 251 12.04 -3.85 -12.50
CA ARG A 251 12.36 -3.30 -13.85
C ARG A 251 11.35 -2.28 -14.35
N GLN A 252 10.05 -2.45 -14.09
CA GLN A 252 9.04 -1.49 -14.55
C GLN A 252 9.13 -0.12 -13.87
N LYS A 253 9.63 -0.05 -12.62
CA LYS A 253 9.85 1.25 -11.96
C LYS A 253 11.14 1.94 -12.41
N SER A 254 12.21 1.20 -12.73
CA SER A 254 13.44 1.82 -13.28
C SER A 254 13.21 2.50 -14.63
N THR A 255 12.24 2.01 -15.42
CA THR A 255 11.82 2.64 -16.69
C THR A 255 10.82 3.79 -16.52
N ARG A 256 10.16 3.94 -15.36
CA ARG A 256 9.29 5.11 -15.05
C ARG A 256 10.07 6.28 -14.45
N SER A 257 11.31 6.07 -14.00
CA SER A 257 12.18 7.12 -13.42
C SER A 257 12.90 8.02 -14.42
N THR A 258 12.65 7.91 -15.73
CA THR A 258 13.32 8.69 -16.79
C THR A 258 12.44 9.75 -17.47
N SER A 259 11.21 10.01 -17.01
CA SER A 259 10.33 11.02 -17.62
C SER A 259 10.15 12.29 -16.78
N THR A 260 11.21 12.77 -16.12
CA THR A 260 11.29 14.17 -15.68
C THR A 260 12.32 14.88 -16.54
N ALA A 261 11.90 15.35 -17.71
CA ALA A 261 12.69 16.22 -18.56
C ALA A 261 13.01 17.51 -17.78
N SER A 262 14.23 17.61 -17.24
CA SER A 262 14.76 18.87 -16.75
C SER A 262 15.27 19.67 -17.96
N SER A 263 14.44 20.54 -18.50
CA SER A 263 14.90 21.68 -19.29
C SER A 263 15.71 22.61 -18.38
N ARG A 264 17.03 22.52 -18.43
CA ARG A 264 17.93 23.56 -17.91
C ARG A 264 18.81 24.04 -19.05
N GLY A 265 18.67 25.33 -19.35
CA GLY A 265 19.20 26.00 -20.52
C GLY A 265 20.72 26.04 -20.54
N SER A 266 21.26 25.90 -21.75
CA SER A 266 22.65 26.19 -22.07
C SER A 266 22.86 27.71 -22.09
N SER A 267 23.38 28.25 -20.99
CA SER A 267 23.98 29.58 -20.99
C SER A 267 25.27 29.54 -21.80
N ARG A 268 25.31 30.39 -22.83
CA ARG A 268 26.41 30.67 -23.74
C ARG A 268 27.70 31.02 -22.98
N GLY A 269 28.77 30.26 -23.22
CA GLY A 269 30.15 30.61 -22.87
C GLY A 269 30.89 31.04 -24.12
N PHE A 270 31.10 32.35 -24.26
CA PHE A 270 31.87 33.02 -25.31
C PHE A 270 33.37 32.71 -25.09
N GLY A 271 33.98 31.87 -25.93
CA GLY A 271 35.42 31.59 -25.93
C GLY A 271 36.13 32.45 -26.96
N GLY A 272 36.87 33.45 -26.48
CA GLY A 272 37.59 34.43 -27.29
C GLY A 272 38.77 33.83 -28.06
N TYR A 273 38.97 34.37 -29.26
CA TYR A 273 40.16 34.18 -30.09
C TYR A 273 41.38 34.95 -29.54
N ARG A 274 42.58 34.41 -29.85
CA ARG A 274 43.78 35.06 -30.43
C ARG A 274 45.07 35.16 -29.58
N GLY A 275 46.16 34.72 -30.23
CA GLY A 275 47.57 35.07 -29.97
C GLY A 275 48.45 33.81 -29.89
N GLY A 276 49.38 33.47 -30.78
CA GLY A 276 50.06 34.25 -31.82
C GLY A 276 51.49 34.61 -31.39
N LYS A 277 52.42 33.65 -31.41
CA LYS A 277 53.77 33.66 -32.00
C LYS A 277 54.56 32.44 -31.55
#